data_AF-A0A949HNJ5-F1
#
_entry.id   AF-A0A949HNJ5-F1
#
_cell.length_a   1.000
_cell.length_b   1.000
_cell.length_c   1.000
_cell.angle_alpha   90.00
_cell.angle_beta   90.00
_cell.angle_gamma   90.00
#
_symmetry.space_group_name_H-M   'P 1'
#
loop_
_entity.id
_entity.type
_entity.pdbx_description
1 polymer ?
#
loop_
_entity_poly.entity_id
_entity_poly.type
_entity_poly.pdbx_seq_one_letter_code
_entity_poly.pdbx_strand_id
1 'polypeptide(L)' 'MDALIAADSLADLPPSFRPHPLKGEYKGCFAADVTNTHRVIFQPNHDKDPNFRIDNPKTIKSILILEIFEDYHK' A
#
# COMPACT_ATOMS: atom_id res chain seq x y z
N MET A 1 -6.60 -7.85 -7.39
CA MET A 1 -5.18 -8.11 -7.08
C MET A 1 -4.29 -7.68 -8.24
N ASP A 2 -4.72 -7.89 -9.48
CA ASP A 2 -3.99 -7.50 -10.71
C ASP A 2 -3.53 -6.02 -10.73
N ALA A 3 -4.34 -5.09 -10.23
CA ALA A 3 -3.97 -3.67 -10.17
C ALA A 3 -2.77 -3.37 -9.23
N LEU A 4 -2.61 -4.13 -8.14
CA LEU A 4 -1.44 -4.00 -7.25
C LEU A 4 -0.17 -4.61 -7.87
N ILE A 5 -0.33 -5.55 -8.80
CA ILE A 5 0.77 -6.21 -9.53
C ILE A 5 1.20 -5.37 -10.73
N ALA A 6 0.25 -4.67 -11.37
CA ALA A 6 0.48 -3.92 -12.60
C ALA A 6 0.93 -2.46 -12.40
N ALA A 7 0.77 -1.90 -11.19
CA ALA A 7 1.14 -0.52 -10.91
C ALA A 7 2.67 -0.39 -10.73
N ASP A 8 3.30 0.54 -11.47
CA ASP A 8 4.74 0.83 -11.36
C ASP A 8 5.10 1.51 -10.03
N SER A 9 4.16 2.24 -9.45
CA SER A 9 4.30 2.86 -8.13
C SER A 9 2.96 2.94 -7.39
N LEU A 10 3.01 3.23 -6.09
CA LEU A 10 1.81 3.44 -5.28
C LEU A 10 0.92 4.57 -5.82
N ALA A 11 1.51 5.56 -6.50
CA ALA A 11 0.78 6.67 -7.11
C ALA A 11 -0.09 6.24 -8.30
N ASP A 12 0.19 5.09 -8.90
CA ASP A 12 -0.50 4.59 -10.10
C ASP A 12 -1.70 3.69 -9.75
N LEU A 13 -1.93 3.43 -8.45
CA LEU A 13 -3.10 2.68 -8.02
C LEU A 13 -4.39 3.45 -8.36
N PRO A 14 -5.45 2.74 -8.81
CA PRO A 14 -6.75 3.37 -9.02
C PRO A 14 -7.23 4.10 -7.75
N PRO A 15 -7.85 5.28 -7.86
CA PRO A 15 -8.35 6.03 -6.70
C PRO A 15 -9.33 5.23 -5.82
N SER A 16 -10.00 4.22 -6.37
CA SER A 16 -10.86 3.31 -5.62
C SER A 16 -10.13 2.50 -4.55
N PHE A 17 -8.81 2.30 -4.68
CA PHE A 17 -8.00 1.59 -3.69
C PHE A 17 -7.66 2.44 -2.47
N ARG A 18 -7.85 3.76 -2.54
CA ARG A 18 -7.67 4.73 -1.44
C ARG A 18 -6.41 4.46 -0.59
N PRO A 19 -5.22 4.30 -1.20
CA PRO A 19 -4.01 4.02 -0.45
C PRO A 19 -3.71 5.16 0.53
N HIS A 20 -3.48 4.84 1.80
CA HIS A 20 -3.15 5.83 2.82
C HIS A 20 -2.17 5.30 3.87
N PRO A 21 -1.28 6.15 4.40
CA PRO A 21 -0.34 5.75 5.45
C PRO A 21 -1.06 5.46 6.76
N LEU A 22 -0.59 4.44 7.47
CA LEU A 22 -1.08 4.06 8.79
C LEU A 22 -0.28 4.74 9.91
N LYS A 23 -0.85 4.70 11.12
CA LYS A 23 -0.30 5.29 12.34
C LYS A 23 -0.25 4.22 13.45
N GLY A 24 0.34 4.56 14.59
CA GLY A 24 0.41 3.65 15.73
C GLY A 24 1.39 2.50 15.48
N GLU A 25 0.96 1.26 15.77
CA GLU A 25 1.79 0.06 15.60
C GLU A 25 2.20 -0.18 14.13
N TYR A 26 1.35 0.22 13.18
CA TYR A 26 1.60 0.12 11.74
C TYR A 26 2.29 1.36 11.15
N LYS A 27 3.01 2.15 11.96
CA LYS A 27 3.73 3.33 11.46
C LYS A 27 4.75 2.92 10.38
N GLY A 28 4.65 3.56 9.21
CA GLY A 28 5.49 3.23 8.05
C GLY A 28 4.85 2.22 7.09
N CYS A 29 3.69 1.66 7.44
CA CYS A 29 2.86 0.86 6.56
C CYS A 29 1.77 1.71 5.89
N PHE A 30 1.13 1.11 4.90
CA PHE A 30 0.00 1.66 4.17
C PHE A 30 -1.14 0.65 4.17
N ALA A 31 -2.35 1.17 4.03
CA ALA A 31 -3.55 0.39 3.77
C ALA A 31 -4.09 0.73 2.39
N ALA A 32 -4.52 -0.27 1.63
CA ALA A 32 -5.29 -0.10 0.41
C ALA A 32 -6.54 -0.98 0.43
N ASP A 33 -7.68 -0.40 0.07
CA ASP A 33 -8.96 -1.08 -0.05
C ASP A 33 -8.99 -1.85 -1.38
N VAL A 34 -9.01 -3.19 -1.34
CA VAL A 34 -8.97 -4.02 -2.56
C VAL A 34 -10.39 -4.35 -3.03
N THR A 35 -11.31 -4.47 -2.07
CA THR A 35 -12.76 -4.57 -2.29
C THR A 35 -13.48 -3.74 -1.23
N ASN A 36 -14.81 -3.66 -1.30
CA ASN A 36 -15.60 -2.94 -0.28
C ASN A 36 -15.48 -3.55 1.12
N THR A 37 -15.06 -4.81 1.23
CA THR A 37 -14.95 -5.54 2.49
C THR A 37 -13.52 -5.94 2.82
N HIS A 38 -12.55 -5.72 1.92
CA HIS A 38 -11.19 -6.21 2.11
C HIS A 38 -10.17 -5.08 1.98
N ARG A 39 -9.23 -5.07 2.91
CA ARG A 39 -8.08 -4.17 2.92
C ARG A 39 -6.79 -4.96 3.04
N VAL A 40 -5.76 -4.48 2.35
CA VAL A 40 -4.41 -5.02 2.47
C VAL A 40 -3.55 -4.00 3.22
N ILE A 41 -2.84 -4.46 4.25
CA ILE A 41 -1.75 -3.71 4.89
C ILE A 41 -0.43 -4.17 4.27
N PHE A 42 0.38 -3.21 3.87
CA PHE A 42 1.69 -3.48 3.29
C PHE A 42 2.69 -2.41 3.72
N GLN A 43 3.98 -2.73 3.61
CA GLN A 43 5.08 -1.78 3.79
C GLN A 43 5.88 -1.66 2.50
N PRO A 44 6.52 -0.50 2.22
CA PRO A 44 7.44 -0.38 1.10
C PRO A 44 8.63 -1.34 1.22
N ASN A 45 8.87 -2.15 0.19
CA ASN A 45 10.06 -2.99 0.06
C ASN A 45 11.12 -2.26 -0.76
N HIS A 46 11.91 -1.44 -0.11
CA HIS A 46 12.78 -0.45 -0.74
C HIS A 46 14.26 -0.85 -0.70
N ASP A 47 14.56 -2.15 -0.75
CA ASP A 47 15.92 -2.65 -0.53
C ASP A 47 16.91 -2.03 -1.53
N LYS A 48 17.72 -1.09 -1.02
CA LYS A 48 18.75 -0.31 -1.72
C LYS A 48 18.29 0.66 -2.82
N ASP A 49 17.03 1.07 -2.91
CA ASP A 49 16.63 2.15 -3.85
C ASP A 49 17.01 3.53 -3.28
N PRO A 50 18.03 4.23 -3.83
CA PRO A 50 18.45 5.54 -3.33
C PRO A 50 17.40 6.64 -3.57
N ASN A 51 16.39 6.39 -4.42
CA ASN A 51 15.31 7.35 -4.71
C ASN A 51 14.08 7.14 -3.83
N PHE A 52 14.07 6.12 -2.97
CA PHE A 52 12.94 5.83 -2.11
C PHE A 52 12.68 6.94 -1.10
N ARG A 53 11.41 7.33 -0.99
CA ARG A 53 10.91 8.34 -0.09
C ARG A 53 9.52 7.94 0.40
N ILE A 54 9.41 7.60 1.67
CA ILE A 54 8.14 7.15 2.27
C ILE A 54 7.02 8.21 2.19
N ASP A 55 7.40 9.50 2.10
CA ASP A 55 6.50 10.64 1.94
C ASP A 55 6.10 10.90 0.48
N ASN A 56 6.66 10.17 -0.49
CA ASN A 56 6.40 10.34 -1.92
C ASN A 56 5.92 9.02 -2.55
N PRO A 57 4.59 8.85 -2.76
CA PRO A 57 4.00 7.64 -3.34
C PRO A 57 4.60 7.20 -4.68
N LYS A 58 5.11 8.14 -5.49
CA LYS A 58 5.76 7.84 -6.79
C LYS A 58 7.06 7.05 -6.66
N THR A 59 7.65 7.04 -5.47
CA THR A 59 8.91 6.34 -5.19
C THR A 59 8.69 4.99 -4.52
N ILE A 60 7.44 4.65 -4.16
CA ILE A 60 7.06 3.38 -3.57
C ILE A 60 6.73 2.41 -4.70
N LYS A 61 7.74 1.70 -5.20
CA LYS A 61 7.65 0.83 -6.39
C LYS A 61 7.53 -0.67 -6.08
N SER A 62 7.86 -1.05 -4.85
CA SER A 62 7.76 -2.43 -4.39
C SER A 62 7.22 -2.43 -2.97
N ILE A 63 6.44 -3.46 -2.66
CA ILE A 63 5.76 -3.60 -1.37
C ILE A 63 5.91 -5.03 -0.84
N LEU A 64 5.88 -5.15 0.47
CA LEU A 64 5.67 -6.42 1.17
C LEU A 64 4.28 -6.39 1.80
N ILE A 65 3.42 -7.33 1.40
CA ILE A 65 2.11 -7.51 2.03
C ILE A 65 2.34 -8.11 3.42
N LEU A 66 1.81 -7.46 4.45
CA LEU A 66 1.89 -7.91 5.83
C LEU A 66 0.63 -8.68 6.20
N GLU A 67 -0.54 -8.10 5.93
CA GLU A 67 -1.82 -8.63 6.37
C GLU A 67 -2.94 -8.33 5.36
N ILE A 68 -3.92 -9.21 5.30
CA ILE A 68 -5.18 -9.03 4.57
C ILE A 68 -6.30 -9.07 5.61
N PHE A 69 -7.02 -7.95 5.74
CA PHE A 69 -8.17 -7.85 6.62
C PHE A 69 -9.43 -8.07 5.82
N GLU A 70 -10.23 -9.03 6.27
CA GLU A 70 -11.64 -9.12 5.93
C GLU A 70 -12.40 -8.28 6.96
N ASP A 71 -13.22 -7.35 6.47
CA ASP A 71 -14.22 -6.59 7.21
C ASP A 71 -13.76 -5.35 8.01
N TYR A 72 -13.24 -4.33 7.32
CA TYR A 72 -12.94 -3.03 7.96
C TYR A 72 -14.20 -2.21 8.32
N HIS A 73 -15.41 -2.66 7.96
CA HIS A 73 -16.66 -1.90 8.12
C HIS A 73 -17.82 -2.65 8.80
N LYS A 74 -17.60 -3.77 9.48
CA LYS A 74 -18.63 -4.37 10.34
C LYS A 74 -18.82 -3.63 11.66
#